data_AF-A0A927S5B2-F1
#
_entry.id   AF-A0A927S5B2-F1
#
_cell.length_a   1.000
_cell.length_b   1.000
_cell.length_c   1.000
_cell.angle_alpha   90.00
_cell.angle_beta   90.00
_cell.angle_gamma   90.00
#
_symmetry.space_group_name_H-M   'P 1'
#
loop_
_entity.id
_entity.type
_entity.pdbx_description
1 polymer ?
#
loop_
_entity_poly.entity_id
_entity_poly.type
_entity_poly.pdbx_seq_one_letter_code
_entity_poly.pdbx_strand_id
1 'polypeptide(L)'
;MRRIVIMRKALSLLFGIMMIVDGVICVAMPGITFLALGYMVGVGMVLDGIGRVVNWIQLHKEADVSIWILVSAILSLTLGIVLVGSEAMQLVVDAFIIDMAIVWLVAIGLMRIGYAFRIKKARSAMQGLRGDTSFGRHWWIALVFGILMILCGISGMFVPGAVAETIGTLIGISIIISGANLVHFGTSSWMIY
;
A
#
# COMPACT_ATOMS: atom_id res chain seq x y z
N MET A 1 -8.16 -8.97 -34.65
CA MET A 1 -8.53 -9.19 -33.24
C MET A 1 -7.86 -10.41 -32.59
N ARG A 2 -7.96 -11.65 -33.14
CA ARG A 2 -7.37 -12.86 -32.52
C ARG A 2 -5.89 -12.77 -32.09
N ARG A 3 -5.00 -12.19 -32.92
CA ARG A 3 -3.56 -12.05 -32.58
C ARG A 3 -3.31 -11.15 -31.37
N ILE A 4 -4.06 -10.06 -31.23
CA ILE A 4 -3.93 -9.12 -30.10
C ILE A 4 -4.37 -9.80 -28.80
N VAL A 5 -5.42 -10.62 -28.85
CA VAL A 5 -5.90 -11.38 -27.67
C VAL A 5 -4.89 -12.44 -27.24
N ILE A 6 -4.32 -13.21 -28.18
CA ILE A 6 -3.32 -14.23 -27.87
C ILE A 6 -2.04 -13.59 -27.29
N MET A 7 -1.58 -12.50 -27.90
CA MET A 7 -0.41 -11.76 -27.43
C MET A 7 -0.63 -11.18 -26.03
N ARG A 8 -1.81 -10.60 -25.76
CA ARG A 8 -2.17 -10.09 -24.42
C ARG A 8 -2.18 -11.19 -23.37
N LYS A 9 -2.72 -12.37 -23.69
CA LYS A 9 -2.71 -13.54 -22.79
C LYS A 9 -1.30 -14.02 -22.49
N ALA A 10 -0.47 -14.20 -23.51
CA ALA A 10 0.92 -14.61 -23.34
C ALA A 10 1.71 -13.61 -22.47
N LEU A 11 1.51 -12.31 -22.69
CA LEU A 11 2.15 -11.25 -21.91
C LEU A 11 1.69 -11.27 -20.45
N SER A 12 0.38 -11.39 -20.18
CA SER A 12 -0.13 -11.50 -18.81
C SER A 12 0.36 -12.76 -18.08
N LEU A 13 0.53 -13.87 -18.80
CA LEU A 13 1.01 -15.11 -18.19
C LEU A 13 2.49 -14.99 -17.83
N LEU A 14 3.30 -14.42 -18.73
CA LEU A 14 4.73 -14.19 -18.51
C LEU A 14 4.95 -13.26 -17.32
N PHE A 15 4.30 -12.09 -17.29
CA PHE A 15 4.43 -11.15 -16.18
C PHE A 15 3.89 -11.71 -14.87
N GLY A 16 2.82 -12.51 -14.92
CA GLY A 16 2.25 -13.12 -13.72
C GLY A 16 3.20 -14.12 -13.09
N ILE A 17 3.85 -14.97 -13.90
CA ILE A 17 4.86 -15.92 -13.42
C ILE A 17 6.09 -15.18 -12.88
N MET A 18 6.60 -14.17 -13.60
CA MET A 18 7.71 -13.34 -13.13
C MET A 18 7.40 -12.70 -11.77
N MET A 19 6.22 -12.09 -11.61
CA MET A 19 5.79 -11.51 -10.34
C MET A 19 5.72 -12.54 -9.21
N ILE A 20 5.26 -13.76 -9.47
CA ILE A 20 5.25 -14.80 -8.44
C ILE A 20 6.68 -15.15 -8.00
N VAL A 21 7.60 -15.30 -8.95
CA VAL A 21 9.02 -15.59 -8.65
C VAL A 21 9.65 -14.44 -7.87
N ASP A 22 9.49 -13.20 -8.33
CA ASP A 22 10.00 -12.01 -7.66
C ASP A 22 9.41 -11.86 -6.26
N GLY A 23 8.11 -12.11 -6.10
CA GLY A 23 7.44 -12.06 -4.80
C GLY A 23 7.97 -13.12 -3.82
N VAL A 24 8.30 -14.33 -4.29
CA VAL A 24 8.94 -15.36 -3.45
C VAL A 24 10.34 -14.93 -3.01
N ILE A 25 11.12 -14.34 -3.92
CA ILE A 25 12.44 -13.79 -3.60
C ILE A 25 12.33 -12.66 -2.57
N CYS A 26 11.32 -11.79 -2.71
CA CYS A 26 11.05 -10.71 -1.77
C CYS A 26 10.74 -11.22 -0.35
N VAL A 27 9.99 -12.32 -0.23
CA VAL A 27 9.70 -12.95 1.07
C VAL A 27 10.94 -13.62 1.67
N ALA A 28 11.83 -14.18 0.83
CA ALA A 28 13.07 -14.81 1.29
C ALA A 28 14.10 -13.78 1.79
N MET A 29 14.09 -12.56 1.24
CA MET A 29 15.01 -11.48 1.59
C MET A 29 14.26 -10.16 1.85
N PRO A 30 13.51 -10.07 2.97
CA PRO A 30 12.64 -8.93 3.22
C PRO A 30 13.40 -7.63 3.51
N GLY A 31 14.61 -7.70 4.08
CA GLY A 31 15.42 -6.51 4.36
C GLY A 31 15.86 -5.77 3.10
N ILE A 32 16.26 -6.51 2.05
CA ILE A 32 16.65 -5.91 0.75
C ILE A 32 15.42 -5.39 0.02
N THR A 33 14.31 -6.12 0.12
CA THR A 33 13.02 -5.70 -0.47
C THR A 33 12.55 -4.37 0.11
N PHE A 34 12.76 -4.17 1.41
CA PHE A 34 12.39 -2.92 2.07
C PHE A 34 13.23 -1.74 1.55
N LEU A 35 14.55 -1.90 1.40
CA LEU A 35 15.44 -0.86 0.85
C LEU A 35 15.09 -0.49 -0.61
N ALA A 36 14.45 -1.40 -1.35
CA ALA A 36 13.97 -1.09 -2.69
C ALA A 36 12.77 -0.12 -2.69
N LEU A 37 12.08 0.07 -1.56
CA LEU A 37 10.93 0.98 -1.48
C LEU A 37 11.32 2.43 -1.69
N GLY A 38 12.43 2.89 -1.11
CA GLY A 38 12.93 4.25 -1.32
C GLY A 38 13.20 4.54 -2.80
N TYR A 39 13.73 3.55 -3.52
CA TYR A 39 13.89 3.63 -4.98
C TYR A 39 12.54 3.70 -5.71
N MET A 40 11.58 2.85 -5.35
CA MET A 40 10.24 2.88 -5.95
C MET A 40 9.53 4.21 -5.71
N VAL A 41 9.67 4.79 -4.52
CA VAL A 41 9.15 6.12 -4.18
C VAL A 41 9.83 7.18 -5.03
N GLY A 42 11.16 7.16 -5.17
CA GLY A 42 11.89 8.13 -5.99
C GLY A 42 11.49 8.10 -7.46
N VAL A 43 11.43 6.91 -8.05
CA VAL A 43 10.94 6.74 -9.43
C VAL A 43 9.48 7.20 -9.55
N GLY A 44 8.64 6.86 -8.57
CA GLY A 44 7.25 7.29 -8.51
C GLY A 44 7.10 8.82 -8.50
N MET A 45 7.92 9.52 -7.72
CA MET A 45 7.93 11.00 -7.67
C MET A 45 8.35 11.63 -9.00
N VAL A 46 9.34 11.05 -9.69
CA VAL A 46 9.73 11.50 -11.03
C VAL A 46 8.58 11.31 -12.01
N LEU A 47 7.94 10.14 -12.02
CA LEU A 47 6.81 9.85 -12.92
C LEU A 47 5.59 10.73 -12.63
N ASP A 48 5.27 10.95 -11.35
CA ASP A 48 4.19 11.87 -10.92
C ASP A 48 4.50 13.31 -11.34
N GLY A 49 5.74 13.77 -11.16
CA GLY A 49 6.21 15.08 -11.63
C GLY A 49 6.01 15.25 -13.14
N ILE A 50 6.45 14.28 -13.95
CA ILE A 50 6.25 14.31 -15.40
C ILE A 50 4.76 14.31 -15.74
N GLY A 51 3.97 13.44 -15.12
CA GLY A 51 2.53 13.34 -15.35
C GLY A 51 1.80 14.65 -15.07
N ARG A 52 2.13 15.33 -13.96
CA ARG A 52 1.56 16.64 -13.61
C ARG A 52 1.98 17.75 -14.56
N VAL A 53 3.24 17.74 -15.04
CA VAL A 53 3.69 18.69 -16.07
C VAL A 53 2.89 18.50 -17.37
N VAL A 54 2.74 17.25 -17.82
CA VAL A 54 1.94 16.93 -19.03
C VAL A 54 0.48 17.35 -18.85
N ASN A 55 -0.10 17.05 -17.70
CA ASN A 55 -1.49 17.42 -17.39
C ASN A 55 -1.69 18.94 -17.36
N TRP A 56 -0.74 19.69 -16.81
CA TRP A 56 -0.77 21.16 -16.86
C TRP A 56 -0.69 21.67 -18.30
N ILE A 57 0.19 21.12 -19.14
CA ILE A 57 0.30 21.51 -20.56
C ILE A 57 -1.00 21.25 -21.33
N GLN A 58 -1.69 20.14 -21.05
CA GLN A 58 -2.93 19.77 -21.72
C GLN A 58 -4.11 20.62 -21.24
N LEU A 59 -4.28 20.81 -19.93
CA LEU A 59 -5.45 21.51 -19.38
C LEU A 59 -5.30 23.03 -19.31
N HIS A 60 -4.09 23.60 -19.31
CA HIS A 60 -3.93 25.07 -19.19
C HIS A 60 -4.58 25.84 -20.35
N LYS A 61 -4.90 25.16 -21.47
CA LYS A 61 -5.52 25.79 -22.64
C LYS A 61 -7.03 25.87 -22.55
N GLU A 62 -7.66 25.01 -21.74
CA GLU A 62 -9.12 24.87 -21.66
C GLU A 62 -9.67 25.28 -20.29
N ALA A 63 -8.85 25.25 -19.24
CA ALA A 63 -9.25 25.62 -17.88
C ALA A 63 -8.19 26.49 -17.20
N ASP A 64 -8.62 27.29 -16.23
CA ASP A 64 -7.72 28.06 -15.34
C ASP A 64 -7.04 27.10 -14.36
N VAL A 65 -5.97 26.46 -14.83
CA VAL A 65 -5.20 25.49 -14.05
C VAL A 65 -4.25 26.25 -13.13
N SER A 66 -4.41 26.05 -11.83
CA SER A 66 -3.61 26.71 -10.81
C SER A 66 -2.10 26.47 -10.99
N ILE A 67 -1.32 27.55 -10.94
CA ILE A 67 0.16 27.55 -10.99
C ILE A 67 0.77 26.65 -9.89
N TRP A 68 0.05 26.44 -8.78
CA TRP A 68 0.45 25.53 -7.70
C TRP A 68 0.68 24.08 -8.18
N ILE A 69 -0.03 23.65 -9.23
CA ILE A 69 0.17 22.32 -9.82
C ILE A 69 1.54 22.23 -10.51
N LEU A 70 1.97 23.30 -11.19
CA LEU A 70 3.29 23.34 -11.82
C LEU A 70 4.41 23.35 -10.76
N VAL A 71 4.25 24.13 -9.69
CA VAL A 71 5.22 24.20 -8.59
C VAL A 71 5.36 22.84 -7.91
N SER A 72 4.24 22.18 -7.60
CA SER A 72 4.28 20.84 -7.01
C SER A 72 4.89 19.80 -7.95
N ALA A 73 4.67 19.92 -9.25
CA ALA A 73 5.28 19.03 -10.25
C ALA A 73 6.80 19.19 -10.32
N ILE A 74 7.32 20.43 -10.39
CA ILE A 74 8.76 20.71 -10.41
C ILE A 74 9.42 20.26 -9.11
N LEU A 75 8.77 20.51 -7.96
CA LEU A 75 9.27 20.07 -6.66
C LEU A 75 9.35 18.54 -6.58
N SER A 76 8.28 17.84 -6.98
CA SER A 76 8.23 16.38 -7.01
C SER A 76 9.32 15.80 -7.93
N LEU A 77 9.51 16.38 -9.12
CA LEU A 77 10.53 15.96 -10.07
C LEU A 77 11.94 16.15 -9.52
N THR A 78 12.22 17.32 -8.92
CA THR A 78 13.54 17.65 -8.37
C THR A 78 13.87 16.74 -7.19
N LEU A 79 12.93 16.58 -6.25
CA LEU A 79 13.08 15.68 -5.11
C LEU A 79 13.23 14.22 -5.56
N GLY A 80 12.45 13.79 -6.55
CA GLY A 80 12.56 12.44 -7.10
C GLY A 80 13.92 12.15 -7.71
N ILE A 81 14.47 13.09 -8.50
CA ILE A 81 15.82 12.94 -9.09
C ILE A 81 16.90 12.87 -8.01
N VAL A 82 16.82 13.75 -7.00
CA VAL A 82 17.76 13.75 -5.87
C VAL A 82 17.67 12.45 -5.08
N LEU A 83 16.46 11.92 -4.87
CA LEU A 83 16.24 10.68 -4.14
C LEU A 83 16.82 9.47 -4.89
N VAL A 84 16.64 9.40 -6.21
CA VAL A 84 17.21 8.32 -7.02
C VAL A 84 18.74 8.41 -7.10
N GLY A 85 19.30 9.62 -7.13
CA GLY A 85 20.75 9.83 -7.25
C GLY A 85 21.54 9.73 -5.95
N SER A 86 20.89 9.74 -4.78
CA SER A 86 21.57 9.77 -3.47
C SER A 86 21.11 8.63 -2.57
N GLU A 87 22.02 7.69 -2.29
CA GLU A 87 21.79 6.58 -1.34
C GLU A 87 21.45 7.10 0.07
N ALA A 88 22.06 8.21 0.50
CA ALA A 88 21.80 8.79 1.80
C ALA A 88 20.34 9.26 1.95
N MET A 89 19.77 9.84 0.89
CA MET A 89 18.37 10.30 0.91
C MET A 89 17.39 9.13 0.89
N GLN A 90 17.74 8.01 0.27
CA GLN A 90 16.91 6.81 0.27
C GLN A 90 16.78 6.24 1.67
N LEU A 91 17.89 6.11 2.41
CA LEU A 91 17.85 5.65 3.80
C LEU A 91 16.98 6.54 4.69
N VAL A 92 16.99 7.86 4.45
CA VAL A 92 16.13 8.81 5.16
C VAL A 92 14.66 8.58 4.83
N VAL A 93 14.32 8.39 3.54
CA VAL A 93 12.94 8.12 3.12
C VAL A 93 12.46 6.76 3.64
N ASP A 94 13.30 5.74 3.59
CA ASP A 94 12.99 4.41 4.12
C ASP A 94 12.75 4.46 5.64
N ALA A 95 13.60 5.17 6.39
CA ALA A 95 13.39 5.41 7.81
C ALA A 95 12.07 6.15 8.08
N PHE A 96 11.78 7.19 7.29
CA PHE A 96 10.52 7.93 7.39
C PHE A 96 9.30 7.06 7.12
N ILE A 97 9.38 6.12 6.18
CA ILE A 97 8.31 5.14 5.90
C ILE A 97 8.06 4.26 7.13
N ILE A 98 9.11 3.81 7.81
CA ILE A 98 8.98 3.00 9.04
C ILE A 98 8.29 3.81 10.14
N ASP A 99 8.76 5.02 10.40
CA ASP A 99 8.19 5.88 11.45
C ASP A 99 6.72 6.20 11.18
N MET A 100 6.40 6.52 9.92
CA MET A 100 5.02 6.77 9.50
C MET A 100 4.15 5.50 9.66
N ALA A 101 4.68 4.32 9.33
CA ALA A 101 3.97 3.05 9.51
C ALA A 101 3.70 2.74 10.99
N ILE A 102 4.66 3.02 11.88
CA ILE A 102 4.49 2.84 13.33
C ILE A 102 3.40 3.75 13.86
N VAL A 103 3.45 5.05 13.54
CA VAL A 103 2.42 6.02 13.95
C VAL A 103 1.04 5.61 13.41
N TRP A 104 0.99 5.15 12.16
CA TRP A 104 -0.24 4.68 11.53
C TRP A 104 -0.81 3.42 12.20
N LEU A 105 0.04 2.46 12.58
CA LEU A 105 -0.36 1.26 13.31
C LEU A 105 -0.99 1.61 14.67
N VAL A 106 -0.39 2.54 15.40
CA VAL A 106 -0.94 3.05 16.67
C VAL A 106 -2.29 3.74 16.43
N ALA A 107 -2.40 4.58 15.39
CA ALA A 107 -3.65 5.25 15.04
C ALA A 107 -4.78 4.25 14.70
N ILE A 108 -4.49 3.20 13.92
CA ILE A 108 -5.46 2.12 13.63
C ILE A 108 -5.87 1.40 14.91
N GLY A 109 -4.92 1.09 15.78
CA GLY A 109 -5.20 0.46 17.06
C GLY A 109 -6.17 1.28 17.91
N LEU A 110 -5.93 2.59 18.03
CA LEU A 110 -6.81 3.53 18.74
C LEU A 110 -8.21 3.61 18.10
N MET A 111 -8.29 3.71 16.77
CA MET A 111 -9.58 3.74 16.06
C MET A 111 -10.38 2.47 16.34
N ARG A 112 -9.76 1.28 16.28
CA ARG A 112 -10.42 -0.01 16.54
C ARG A 112 -10.95 -0.13 17.96
N ILE A 113 -10.21 0.36 18.95
CA ILE A 113 -10.68 0.43 20.33
C ILE A 113 -11.92 1.33 20.43
N GLY A 114 -11.89 2.51 19.80
CA GLY A 114 -13.04 3.42 19.73
C GLY A 114 -14.28 2.78 19.10
N TYR A 115 -14.11 2.05 17.99
CA TYR A 115 -15.19 1.28 17.36
C TYR A 115 -15.75 0.19 18.28
N ALA A 116 -14.91 -0.54 19.00
CA ALA A 116 -15.35 -1.59 19.91
C ALA A 116 -16.19 -1.04 21.07
N PHE A 117 -15.83 0.14 21.61
CA PHE A 117 -16.64 0.83 22.63
C PHE A 117 -17.98 1.33 22.07
N ARG A 118 -18.02 1.81 20.82
CA ARG A 118 -19.29 2.18 20.15
C ARG A 118 -20.22 0.98 19.96
N ILE A 119 -19.68 -0.18 19.56
CA ILE A 119 -20.46 -1.43 19.43
C ILE A 119 -20.95 -1.91 20.81
N LYS A 120 -20.13 -1.82 21.86
CA LYS A 120 -20.53 -2.15 23.24
C LYS A 120 -21.66 -1.25 23.72
N LYS A 121 -21.60 0.06 23.45
CA LYS A 121 -22.63 1.04 23.81
C LYS A 121 -23.94 0.84 23.00
N ALA A 122 -23.83 0.51 21.71
CA ALA A 122 -24.98 0.17 20.87
C ALA A 122 -25.67 -1.12 21.33
N ARG A 123 -24.89 -2.11 21.81
CA ARG A 123 -25.41 -3.35 22.39
C ARG A 123 -26.19 -3.11 23.69
N SER A 124 -25.69 -2.26 24.59
CA SER A 124 -26.40 -1.95 25.84
C SER A 124 -27.71 -1.19 25.62
N ALA A 125 -27.85 -0.44 24.52
CA ALA A 125 -29.10 0.24 24.16
C ALA A 125 -30.13 -0.70 23.51
N MET A 126 -29.69 -1.72 22.75
CA MET A 126 -30.57 -2.71 22.09
C MET A 126 -30.91 -3.94 22.95
N GLN A 127 -30.27 -4.14 24.11
CA GLN A 127 -30.52 -5.28 25.01
C GLN A 127 -31.98 -5.38 25.54
N GLY A 128 -32.77 -4.31 25.44
CA GLY A 128 -34.20 -4.32 25.78
C GLY A 128 -35.15 -4.89 24.72
N LEU A 129 -34.70 -5.12 23.47
CA LEU A 129 -35.59 -5.31 22.31
C LEU A 129 -35.43 -6.65 21.55
N ARG A 130 -35.03 -7.74 22.23
CA ARG A 130 -35.05 -9.14 21.74
C ARG A 130 -33.81 -9.57 20.92
N GLY A 131 -33.38 -10.81 21.17
CA GLY A 131 -32.79 -11.72 20.20
C GLY A 131 -31.30 -11.54 19.89
N ASP A 132 -30.51 -12.49 20.37
CA ASP A 132 -29.11 -12.82 20.06
C ASP A 132 -28.72 -12.62 18.57
N THR A 133 -28.35 -11.40 18.20
CA THR A 133 -27.74 -11.12 16.88
C THR A 133 -26.23 -11.34 16.97
N SER A 134 -25.73 -12.32 16.22
CA SER A 134 -24.33 -12.78 16.16
C SER A 134 -23.29 -11.66 15.98
N PHE A 135 -23.68 -10.52 15.40
CA PHE A 135 -22.82 -9.35 15.20
C PHE A 135 -22.35 -8.67 16.52
N GLY A 136 -23.10 -8.79 17.61
CA GLY A 136 -22.72 -8.21 18.91
C GLY A 136 -21.77 -9.06 19.76
N ARG A 137 -21.54 -10.33 19.39
CA ARG A 137 -20.76 -11.29 20.20
C ARG A 137 -19.25 -11.06 20.12
N HIS A 138 -18.76 -10.52 19.01
CA HIS A 138 -17.34 -10.41 18.69
C HIS A 138 -16.70 -9.04 19.03
N TRP A 139 -17.37 -8.18 19.82
CA TRP A 139 -16.82 -6.88 20.25
C TRP A 139 -15.46 -6.99 20.95
N TRP A 140 -15.22 -8.10 21.66
CA TRP A 140 -13.96 -8.39 22.33
C TRP A 140 -12.82 -8.66 21.34
N ILE A 141 -13.12 -9.18 20.14
CA ILE A 141 -12.12 -9.42 19.09
C ILE A 141 -11.57 -8.09 18.59
N ALA A 142 -12.44 -7.10 18.33
CA ALA A 142 -12.00 -5.77 17.94
C ALA A 142 -11.13 -5.09 19.01
N LEU A 143 -11.44 -5.30 20.30
CA LEU A 143 -10.63 -4.81 21.42
C LEU A 143 -9.27 -5.49 21.49
N VAL A 144 -9.22 -6.82 21.46
CA VAL A 144 -7.96 -7.58 21.53
C VAL A 144 -7.06 -7.23 20.36
N PHE A 145 -7.60 -7.17 19.13
CA PHE A 145 -6.83 -6.73 17.97
C PHE A 145 -6.36 -5.27 18.09
N GLY A 146 -7.20 -4.38 18.62
CA GLY A 146 -6.81 -2.99 18.85
C GLY A 146 -5.65 -2.84 19.84
N ILE A 147 -5.72 -3.55 20.97
CA ILE A 147 -4.66 -3.56 21.99
C ILE A 147 -3.38 -4.17 21.43
N LEU A 148 -3.47 -5.31 20.74
CA LEU A 148 -2.32 -5.94 20.10
C LEU A 148 -1.65 -5.02 19.08
N MET A 149 -2.42 -4.31 18.25
CA MET A 149 -1.87 -3.34 17.29
C MET A 149 -1.13 -2.19 17.96
N ILE A 150 -1.64 -1.68 19.10
CA ILE A 150 -0.94 -0.64 19.86
C ILE A 150 0.36 -1.17 20.45
N LEU A 151 0.34 -2.37 21.05
CA LEU A 151 1.54 -3.01 21.59
C LEU A 151 2.57 -3.30 20.48
N CYS A 152 2.14 -3.77 19.32
CA CYS A 152 2.99 -3.95 18.14
C CYS A 152 3.56 -2.62 17.63
N GLY A 153 2.76 -1.55 17.58
CA GLY A 153 3.25 -0.22 17.21
C GLY A 153 4.31 0.31 18.18
N ILE A 154 4.04 0.22 19.49
CA ILE A 154 4.98 0.68 20.53
C ILE A 154 6.26 -0.16 20.52
N SER A 155 6.16 -1.49 20.41
CA SER A 155 7.34 -2.35 20.30
C SER A 155 8.15 -2.09 19.03
N GLY A 156 7.47 -1.73 17.92
CA GLY A 156 8.09 -1.29 16.67
C GLY A 156 9.01 -0.08 16.83
N MET A 157 8.76 0.81 17.81
CA MET A 157 9.65 1.94 18.10
C MET A 157 11.02 1.51 18.64
N PHE A 158 11.09 0.38 19.34
CA PHE A 158 12.34 -0.13 19.92
C PHE A 158 13.13 -1.01 18.95
N VAL A 159 12.45 -1.63 17.99
CA VAL A 159 13.06 -2.53 16.99
C VAL A 159 12.53 -2.18 15.58
N PRO A 160 12.94 -1.02 15.01
CA PRO A 160 12.47 -0.60 13.69
C PRO A 160 12.83 -1.59 12.58
N GLY A 161 13.92 -2.36 12.75
CA GLY A 161 14.31 -3.41 11.81
C GLY A 161 13.25 -4.51 11.64
N ALA A 162 12.56 -4.90 12.73
CA ALA A 162 11.49 -5.90 12.65
C ALA A 162 10.27 -5.37 11.88
N VAL A 163 10.01 -4.07 11.96
CA VAL A 163 8.94 -3.41 11.19
C VAL A 163 9.30 -3.40 9.71
N ALA A 164 10.55 -3.08 9.35
CA ALA A 164 11.03 -3.13 7.97
C ALA A 164 10.89 -4.54 7.36
N GLU A 165 11.28 -5.58 8.10
CA GLU A 165 11.12 -6.97 7.64
C GLU A 165 9.64 -7.36 7.46
N THR A 166 8.78 -6.89 8.36
CA THR A 166 7.33 -7.13 8.26
C THR A 166 6.75 -6.42 7.03
N ILE A 167 7.16 -5.19 6.74
CA ILE A 167 6.71 -4.46 5.55
C ILE A 167 7.22 -5.16 4.27
N GLY A 168 8.49 -5.56 4.23
CA GLY A 168 9.07 -6.28 3.10
C GLY A 168 8.37 -7.61 2.81
N THR A 169 8.05 -8.39 3.85
CA THR A 169 7.29 -9.64 3.69
C THR A 169 5.86 -9.40 3.23
N LEU A 170 5.17 -8.38 3.76
CA LEU A 170 3.82 -8.01 3.30
C LEU A 170 3.80 -7.60 1.82
N ILE A 171 4.81 -6.86 1.37
CA ILE A 171 4.95 -6.49 -0.04
C ILE A 171 5.20 -7.73 -0.89
N GLY A 172 6.11 -8.62 -0.48
CA GLY A 172 6.36 -9.88 -1.19
C GLY A 172 5.09 -10.73 -1.36
N ILE A 173 4.32 -10.89 -0.28
CA ILE A 173 3.01 -11.58 -0.32
C ILE A 173 2.05 -10.88 -1.28
N SER A 174 1.99 -9.54 -1.24
CA SER A 174 1.11 -8.75 -2.11
C SER A 174 1.48 -8.89 -3.60
N ILE A 175 2.78 -8.97 -3.91
CA ILE A 175 3.28 -9.21 -5.27
C ILE A 175 2.88 -10.61 -5.73
N ILE A 176 3.02 -11.65 -4.88
CA ILE A 176 2.60 -13.02 -5.21
C ILE A 176 1.09 -13.05 -5.52
N ILE A 177 0.25 -12.44 -4.68
CA ILE A 177 -1.20 -12.38 -4.89
C ILE A 177 -1.52 -11.65 -6.20
N SER A 178 -0.84 -10.54 -6.47
CA SER A 178 -1.02 -9.77 -7.71
C SER A 178 -0.62 -10.58 -8.94
N GLY A 179 0.49 -11.32 -8.88
CA GLY A 179 0.93 -12.22 -9.94
C GLY A 179 -0.07 -13.36 -10.18
N ALA A 180 -0.58 -13.98 -9.11
CA ALA A 180 -1.61 -15.01 -9.19
C ALA A 180 -2.91 -14.48 -9.82
N ASN A 181 -3.33 -13.27 -9.44
CA ASN A 181 -4.47 -12.59 -10.05
C ASN A 181 -4.22 -12.32 -11.54
N LEU A 182 -3.01 -11.89 -11.93
CA LEU A 182 -2.66 -11.65 -13.32
C LEU A 182 -2.73 -12.93 -14.17
N VAL A 183 -2.27 -14.06 -13.64
CA VAL A 183 -2.41 -15.38 -14.28
C VAL A 183 -3.88 -15.78 -14.40
N HIS A 184 -4.68 -15.55 -13.36
CA HIS A 184 -6.11 -15.81 -13.38
C HIS A 184 -6.82 -14.96 -14.46
N PHE A 185 -6.54 -13.66 -14.54
CA PHE A 185 -7.09 -12.80 -15.58
C PHE A 185 -6.66 -13.24 -16.98
N GLY A 186 -5.38 -13.62 -17.17
CA GLY A 186 -4.85 -14.09 -18.45
C GLY A 186 -5.49 -15.39 -18.95
N THR A 187 -5.90 -16.27 -18.04
CA THR A 187 -6.59 -17.52 -18.36
C THR A 187 -8.11 -17.35 -18.47
N SER A 188 -8.68 -16.37 -17.76
CA SER A 188 -10.11 -16.10 -17.78
C SER A 188 -10.62 -15.70 -19.18
N SER A 189 -11.75 -16.29 -19.58
CA SER A 189 -12.41 -16.08 -20.87
C SER A 189 -13.13 -14.73 -21.00
N TRP A 190 -13.10 -13.89 -19.96
CA TRP A 190 -13.82 -12.60 -19.94
C TRP A 190 -13.22 -11.52 -20.84
N MET A 191 -11.98 -11.70 -21.34
CA MET A 191 -11.38 -10.81 -22.36
C MET A 191 -11.80 -11.15 -23.81
N ILE A 192 -12.79 -12.01 -24.01
CA ILE A 192 -13.23 -12.50 -25.34
C ILE A 192 -14.44 -11.70 -25.89
N TYR A 193 -15.05 -10.82 -25.08
CA TYR A 193 -16.15 -9.95 -25.51
C TYR A 193 -15.73 -8.49 -25.54
#